data_AF-A0A0G0XZV2-F1
#
_entry.id   AF-A0A0G0XZV2-F1
#
_cell.length_a   1.000
_cell.length_b   1.000
_cell.length_c   1.000
_cell.angle_alpha   90.00
_cell.angle_beta   90.00
_cell.angle_gamma   90.00
#
_symmetry.space_group_name_H-M   'P 1'
#
loop_
_entity.id
_entity.type
_entity.pdbx_description
1 polymer ?
#
loop_
_entity_poly.entity_id
_entity_poly.type
_entity_poly.pdbx_seq_one_letter_code
_entity_poly.pdbx_strand_id
1 'polypeptide(L)'
;MNYRINTKVVTLVVLLGIVAVGLFFYTLVFSPTEISSPAPDQVQSGQTEERIMTARHQYLDGIHTIAGVTEVPTPCHKLVAETFFTETNSTGVEIRFNTLLEGEECPSQPFEVPFRVSFEADENAALSATWNGGSVRLNLIPLQSGEELDDVIYNKG
;
A
#
# COMPACT_ATOMS: atom_id res chain seq x y z
N MET A 1 10.38 -79.13 18.57
CA MET A 1 11.47 -78.13 18.63
C MET A 1 11.28 -77.32 19.90
N ASN A 2 12.09 -77.57 20.92
CA ASN A 2 11.96 -76.94 22.24
C ASN A 2 12.66 -75.57 22.21
N TYR A 3 11.89 -74.49 22.05
CA TYR A 3 12.40 -73.12 22.11
C TYR A 3 12.87 -72.85 23.55
N ARG A 4 14.18 -72.91 23.78
CA ARG A 4 14.81 -72.46 25.04
C ARG A 4 14.77 -70.93 25.05
N ILE A 5 13.67 -70.40 25.55
CA ILE A 5 13.45 -68.98 25.73
C ILE A 5 14.56 -68.41 26.61
N ASN A 6 15.50 -67.67 26.03
CA ASN A 6 16.45 -66.91 26.83
C ASN A 6 15.66 -65.74 27.44
N THR A 7 15.47 -65.76 28.76
CA THR A 7 14.66 -64.76 29.48
C THR A 7 15.09 -63.34 29.12
N LYS A 8 16.38 -63.11 28.87
CA LYS A 8 16.93 -61.81 28.41
C LYS A 8 16.38 -61.39 27.05
N VAL A 9 16.27 -62.32 26.10
CA VAL A 9 15.73 -62.08 24.76
C VAL A 9 14.24 -61.80 24.83
N VAL A 10 13.48 -62.51 25.68
CA VAL A 10 12.05 -62.23 25.85
C VAL A 10 11.80 -60.90 26.54
N THR A 11 12.56 -60.53 27.57
CA THR A 11 12.46 -59.18 28.14
C THR A 11 12.76 -58.09 27.11
N LEU A 12 13.73 -58.30 26.22
CA LEU A 12 14.07 -57.31 25.20
C LEU A 12 12.96 -57.17 24.15
N VAL A 13 12.37 -58.28 23.70
CA VAL A 13 11.26 -58.28 22.74
C VAL A 13 10.00 -57.65 23.34
N VAL A 14 9.68 -57.95 24.60
CA VAL A 14 8.54 -57.34 25.30
C VAL A 14 8.76 -55.84 25.49
N LEU A 15 9.96 -55.41 25.86
CA LEU A 15 10.29 -54.00 26.03
C LEU A 15 10.19 -53.23 24.70
N LEU A 16 10.66 -53.82 23.60
CA LEU A 16 10.51 -53.25 22.26
C LEU A 16 9.03 -53.15 21.84
N GLY A 17 8.22 -54.16 22.17
CA GLY A 17 6.78 -54.14 21.94
C GLY A 17 6.08 -53.01 22.70
N ILE A 18 6.43 -52.81 23.97
CA ILE A 18 5.87 -51.72 24.79
C ILE A 18 6.26 -50.35 24.24
N VAL A 19 7.51 -50.19 23.81
CA VAL A 19 7.98 -48.93 23.19
C VAL A 19 7.27 -48.66 21.86
N ALA A 20 7.09 -49.68 21.02
CA ALA A 20 6.37 -49.54 19.75
C ALA A 20 4.89 -49.17 19.96
N VAL A 21 4.23 -49.81 20.93
CA VAL A 21 2.84 -49.47 21.30
C VAL A 21 2.77 -48.07 21.90
N GLY A 22 3.72 -47.70 22.77
CA GLY A 22 3.80 -46.36 23.35
C GLY A 22 4.00 -45.27 22.30
N LEU A 23 4.88 -45.49 21.32
CA LEU A 23 5.07 -44.58 20.19
C LEU A 23 3.83 -44.51 19.29
N PHE A 24 3.16 -45.64 19.04
CA PHE A 24 1.93 -45.66 18.26
C PHE A 24 0.79 -44.88 18.94
N PHE A 25 0.58 -45.09 20.24
CA PHE A 25 -0.38 -44.30 21.02
C PHE A 25 0.03 -42.82 21.10
N TYR A 26 1.32 -42.52 21.21
CA TYR A 26 1.82 -41.14 21.16
C TYR A 26 1.47 -40.50 19.82
N THR A 27 1.62 -41.18 18.68
CA THR A 27 1.18 -40.61 17.38
C THR A 27 -0.34 -40.43 17.30
N LEU A 28 -1.14 -41.27 17.94
CA LEU A 28 -2.61 -41.11 17.94
C LEU A 28 -3.10 -39.98 18.85
N VAL A 29 -2.42 -39.73 19.97
CA VAL A 29 -2.81 -38.71 20.96
C VAL A 29 -2.13 -37.35 20.71
N PHE A 30 -0.88 -37.38 20.22
CA PHE A 30 -0.02 -36.23 19.93
C PHE A 30 0.26 -36.07 18.43
N SER A 31 -0.62 -36.55 17.55
CA SER A 31 -0.68 -35.92 16.23
C SER A 31 -1.07 -34.47 16.46
N PRO A 32 -0.23 -33.47 16.15
CA PRO A 32 -0.75 -32.15 15.93
C PRO A 32 -1.73 -32.33 14.78
N THR A 33 -3.03 -32.39 15.09
CA THR A 33 -4.02 -31.91 14.15
C THR A 33 -3.43 -30.60 13.68
N GLU A 34 -3.13 -30.46 12.39
CA GLU A 34 -3.11 -29.13 11.80
C GLU A 34 -4.56 -28.63 11.96
N ILE A 35 -4.84 -28.18 13.19
CA ILE A 35 -5.84 -27.17 13.44
C ILE A 35 -5.32 -26.08 12.53
N SER A 36 -5.92 -25.99 11.35
CA SER A 36 -6.14 -24.72 10.70
C SER A 36 -6.83 -23.89 11.78
N SER A 37 -6.03 -23.33 12.68
CA SER A 37 -6.34 -22.11 13.34
C SER A 37 -6.76 -21.24 12.17
N PRO A 38 -7.98 -20.64 12.16
CA PRO A 38 -8.10 -19.46 11.35
C PRO A 38 -6.90 -18.62 11.76
N ALA A 39 -5.94 -18.46 10.85
CA ALA A 39 -4.96 -17.41 10.98
C ALA A 39 -5.81 -16.19 11.36
N PRO A 40 -5.53 -15.50 12.48
CA PRO A 40 -6.32 -14.34 12.85
C PRO A 40 -6.37 -13.52 11.60
N ASP A 41 -7.57 -13.36 11.02
CA ASP A 41 -7.77 -12.92 9.64
C ASP A 41 -6.65 -11.95 9.36
N GLN A 42 -5.62 -12.43 8.64
CA GLN A 42 -4.77 -11.50 7.95
C GLN A 42 -5.75 -11.08 6.88
N VAL A 43 -6.59 -10.11 7.25
CA VAL A 43 -6.91 -8.98 6.42
C VAL A 43 -5.53 -8.56 5.96
N GLN A 44 -5.06 -9.23 4.90
CA GLN A 44 -4.35 -8.62 3.82
C GLN A 44 -5.35 -7.57 3.34
N SER A 45 -5.49 -6.51 4.14
CA SER A 45 -5.44 -5.18 3.63
C SER A 45 -4.18 -5.28 2.79
N GLY A 46 -4.37 -5.53 1.49
CA GLY A 46 -3.56 -4.84 0.53
C GLY A 46 -3.68 -3.40 0.95
N GLN A 47 -2.81 -2.99 1.88
CA GLN A 47 -2.40 -1.63 2.01
C GLN A 47 -1.70 -1.41 0.68
N THR A 48 -2.50 -1.15 -0.36
CA THR A 48 -2.12 -0.19 -1.36
C THR A 48 -1.64 0.96 -0.51
N GLU A 49 -0.32 1.11 -0.39
CA GLU A 49 0.27 2.20 0.34
C GLU A 49 -0.34 3.45 -0.27
N GLU A 50 -1.34 4.01 0.41
CA GLU A 50 -2.13 5.11 -0.11
C GLU A 50 -1.17 6.28 -0.16
N ARG A 51 -0.76 6.67 -1.36
CA ARG A 51 0.19 7.76 -1.53
C ARG A 51 -0.45 9.04 -1.00
N ILE A 52 0.18 9.67 -0.02
CA ILE A 52 -0.27 10.94 0.54
C ILE A 52 0.52 12.06 -0.13
N MET A 53 -0.17 13.00 -0.75
CA MET A 53 0.45 14.19 -1.34
C MET A 53 -0.02 15.43 -0.60
N THR A 54 0.91 16.18 0.00
CA THR A 54 0.59 17.44 0.66
C THR A 54 0.71 18.58 -0.33
N ALA A 55 -0.32 19.41 -0.42
CA ALA A 55 -0.36 20.55 -1.33
C ALA A 55 -1.09 21.72 -0.67
N ARG A 56 -0.81 22.92 -1.15
CA ARG A 56 -1.55 24.11 -0.79
C ARG A 56 -2.78 24.22 -1.69
N HIS A 57 -3.89 24.68 -1.12
CA HIS A 57 -5.15 24.83 -1.82
C HIS A 57 -5.69 26.26 -1.63
N GLN A 58 -6.13 26.84 -2.73
CA GLN A 58 -6.80 28.14 -2.78
C GLN A 58 -8.13 27.96 -3.52
N TYR A 59 -9.17 28.61 -3.02
CA TYR A 59 -10.42 28.82 -3.75
C TYR A 59 -10.65 30.32 -3.91
N LEU A 60 -10.76 30.79 -5.15
CA LEU A 60 -10.99 32.20 -5.47
C LEU A 60 -11.85 32.29 -6.74
N ASP A 61 -12.93 33.06 -6.69
CA ASP A 61 -13.82 33.34 -7.83
C ASP A 61 -14.30 32.10 -8.60
N GLY A 62 -14.64 31.01 -7.89
CA GLY A 62 -15.10 29.76 -8.52
C GLY A 62 -13.98 28.82 -9.00
N ILE A 63 -12.72 29.21 -8.82
CA ILE A 63 -11.56 28.45 -9.28
C ILE A 63 -10.82 27.84 -8.07
N HIS A 64 -10.69 26.53 -8.09
CA HIS A 64 -9.77 25.80 -7.21
C HIS A 64 -8.38 25.83 -7.82
N THR A 65 -7.38 26.27 -7.06
CA THR A 65 -5.96 26.12 -7.41
C THR A 65 -5.26 25.28 -6.35
N ILE A 66 -4.60 24.22 -6.79
CA ILE A 66 -3.85 23.31 -5.94
C ILE A 66 -2.40 23.30 -6.43
N ALA A 67 -1.47 23.59 -5.52
CA ALA A 67 -0.06 23.67 -5.85
C ALA A 67 0.80 23.02 -4.76
N GLY A 68 1.79 22.24 -5.17
CA GLY A 68 2.62 21.46 -4.25
C GLY A 68 3.88 20.95 -4.91
N VAL A 69 4.62 20.15 -4.15
CA VAL A 69 5.81 19.43 -4.62
C VAL A 69 5.58 17.96 -4.34
N THR A 70 5.98 17.11 -5.28
CA THR A 70 5.83 15.65 -5.17
C THR A 70 7.06 14.96 -5.72
N GLU A 71 7.40 13.80 -5.16
CA GLU A 71 8.53 13.01 -5.63
C GLU A 71 8.14 12.13 -6.82
N VAL A 72 8.89 12.25 -7.92
CA VAL A 72 8.84 11.32 -9.04
C VAL A 72 9.97 10.28 -8.93
N PRO A 73 9.82 9.10 -9.57
CA PRO A 73 10.79 8.01 -9.41
C PRO A 73 12.22 8.35 -9.86
N THR A 74 12.35 9.16 -10.92
CA THR A 74 13.64 9.62 -11.45
C THR A 74 13.49 11.04 -12.00
N PRO A 75 14.57 11.84 -12.09
CA PRO A 75 14.50 13.20 -12.65
C PRO A 75 14.08 13.27 -14.12
N CYS A 76 14.14 12.16 -14.86
CA CYS A 76 13.63 12.08 -16.23
C CYS A 76 12.11 11.89 -16.31
N HIS A 77 11.45 11.56 -15.19
CA HIS A 77 10.01 11.44 -15.19
C HIS A 77 9.39 12.83 -15.19
N LYS A 78 8.65 13.13 -16.25
CA LYS A 78 7.79 14.29 -16.30
C LYS A 78 6.46 14.00 -15.64
N LEU A 79 6.06 14.87 -14.73
CA LEU A 79 4.74 14.83 -14.11
C LEU A 79 3.72 15.54 -15.01
N VAL A 80 2.64 14.84 -15.32
CA VAL A 80 1.47 15.36 -16.04
C VAL A 80 0.29 15.32 -15.08
N ALA A 81 -0.38 16.45 -14.89
CA ALA A 81 -1.54 16.55 -14.01
C ALA A 81 -2.74 17.03 -14.83
N GLU A 82 -3.82 16.25 -14.84
CA GLU A 82 -5.03 16.50 -15.61
C GLU A 82 -6.25 16.43 -14.70
N THR A 83 -7.27 17.24 -14.98
CA THR A 83 -8.52 17.28 -14.20
C THR A 83 -9.67 16.70 -15.00
N PHE A 84 -10.44 15.81 -14.37
CA PHE A 84 -11.61 15.18 -14.94
C PHE A 84 -12.82 15.41 -14.03
N PHE A 85 -13.94 15.77 -14.64
CA PHE A 85 -15.20 15.93 -13.91
C PHE A 85 -15.92 14.59 -13.87
N THR A 86 -16.29 14.12 -12.68
CA THR A 86 -16.99 12.85 -12.55
C THR A 86 -18.48 13.05 -12.86
N GLU A 87 -18.99 12.37 -13.89
CA GLU A 87 -20.40 12.49 -14.31
C GLU A 87 -21.40 12.07 -13.22
N THR A 88 -20.97 11.25 -12.26
CA THR A 88 -21.87 10.59 -11.30
C THR A 88 -22.44 11.53 -10.24
N ASN A 89 -21.85 12.71 -10.01
CA ASN A 89 -22.33 13.64 -8.98
C ASN A 89 -22.28 15.13 -9.34
N SER A 90 -21.86 15.54 -10.55
CA SER A 90 -21.76 16.96 -11.00
C SER A 90 -20.85 17.88 -10.17
N THR A 91 -20.41 17.42 -8.99
CA THR A 91 -19.74 18.18 -7.92
C THR A 91 -18.42 17.52 -7.55
N GLY A 92 -18.03 16.43 -8.24
CA GLY A 92 -16.79 15.70 -8.01
C GLY A 92 -15.74 16.01 -9.07
N VAL A 93 -14.52 16.33 -8.65
CA VAL A 93 -13.36 16.52 -9.52
C VAL A 93 -12.30 15.47 -9.19
N GLU A 94 -11.83 14.77 -10.21
CA GLU A 94 -10.73 13.82 -10.14
C GLU A 94 -9.47 14.44 -10.76
N ILE A 95 -8.37 14.48 -10.01
CA ILE A 95 -7.07 14.96 -10.49
C ILE A 95 -6.19 13.74 -10.77
N ARG A 96 -5.84 13.52 -12.03
CA ARG A 96 -4.98 12.41 -12.45
C ARG A 96 -3.55 12.89 -12.64
N PHE A 97 -2.67 12.35 -11.82
CA PHE A 97 -1.23 12.50 -11.94
C PHE A 97 -0.67 11.31 -12.70
N ASN A 98 0.09 11.57 -13.76
CA ASN A 98 0.79 10.55 -14.53
C ASN A 98 2.26 10.92 -14.64
N THR A 99 3.15 9.95 -14.51
CA THR A 99 4.57 10.13 -14.76
C THR A 99 4.95 9.54 -16.10
N LEU A 100 5.48 10.37 -16.99
CA LEU A 100 5.99 9.94 -18.30
C LEU A 100 7.51 9.94 -18.26
N LEU A 101 8.13 8.82 -18.61
CA LEU A 101 9.58 8.74 -18.70
C LEU A 101 10.05 9.44 -19.98
N GLU A 102 10.81 10.53 -19.84
CA GLU A 102 11.47 11.23 -20.94
C GLU A 102 12.97 10.93 -20.89
N GLY A 103 13.42 9.90 -21.60
CA GLY A 103 14.83 9.51 -21.71
C GLY A 103 15.08 8.00 -21.61
N GLU A 104 16.18 7.54 -22.20
CA GLU A 104 16.54 6.11 -22.23
C GLU A 104 17.46 5.72 -21.05
N GLU A 105 18.27 6.65 -20.54
CA GLU A 105 19.22 6.42 -19.44
C GLU A 105 18.97 7.44 -18.33
N CYS A 106 18.38 6.98 -17.22
CA CYS A 106 17.97 7.85 -16.12
C CYS A 106 18.54 7.36 -14.79
N PRO A 107 19.09 8.28 -13.98
CA PRO A 107 19.58 7.91 -12.65
C PRO A 107 18.41 7.45 -11.78
N SER A 108 18.60 6.35 -11.06
CA SER A 108 17.61 5.76 -10.17
C SER A 108 17.58 6.49 -8.81
N GLN A 109 17.32 7.80 -8.83
CA GLN A 109 17.22 8.64 -7.65
C GLN A 109 15.89 9.40 -7.66
N PRO A 110 15.11 9.39 -6.55
CA PRO A 110 13.91 10.20 -6.44
C PRO A 110 14.20 11.68 -6.68
N PHE A 111 13.28 12.37 -7.34
CA PHE A 111 13.42 13.77 -7.66
C PHE A 111 12.13 14.52 -7.34
N GLU A 112 12.23 15.69 -6.73
CA GLU A 112 11.09 16.52 -6.38
C GLU A 112 10.67 17.39 -7.57
N VAL A 113 9.39 17.32 -7.92
CA VAL A 113 8.80 18.08 -9.03
C VAL A 113 7.65 18.94 -8.50
N PRO A 114 7.66 20.25 -8.74
CA PRO A 114 6.52 21.10 -8.43
C PRO A 114 5.36 20.83 -9.40
N PHE A 115 4.13 20.93 -8.90
CA PHE A 115 2.93 20.87 -9.72
C PHE A 115 1.93 21.96 -9.32
N ARG A 116 1.14 22.38 -10.29
CA ARG A 116 0.05 23.34 -10.11
C ARG A 116 -1.11 22.95 -11.02
N VAL A 117 -2.30 22.89 -10.45
CA VAL A 117 -3.53 22.54 -11.17
C VAL A 117 -4.60 23.55 -10.80
N SER A 118 -5.28 24.11 -11.79
CA SER A 118 -6.40 25.03 -11.60
C SER A 118 -7.61 24.55 -12.37
N PHE A 119 -8.79 24.53 -11.72
CA PHE A 119 -10.05 24.11 -12.34
C PHE A 119 -11.24 24.83 -11.71
N GLU A 120 -12.30 25.00 -12.50
CA GLU A 120 -13.55 25.61 -12.05
C GLU A 120 -14.44 24.54 -11.40
N ALA A 121 -14.88 24.78 -10.16
CA ALA A 121 -15.80 23.92 -9.42
C ALA A 121 -16.43 24.68 -8.25
N ASP A 122 -17.48 24.11 -7.65
CA ASP A 122 -18.07 24.64 -6.41
C ASP A 122 -17.06 24.52 -5.25
N GLU A 123 -17.06 25.49 -4.32
CA GLU A 123 -16.14 25.51 -3.16
C GLU A 123 -16.09 24.19 -2.37
N ASN A 124 -17.23 23.51 -2.29
CA ASN A 124 -17.41 22.24 -1.56
C ASN A 124 -17.32 21.00 -2.48
N ALA A 125 -16.75 21.15 -3.68
CA ALA A 125 -16.58 20.05 -4.62
C ALA A 125 -15.77 18.92 -3.99
N ALA A 126 -16.23 17.68 -4.21
CA ALA A 126 -15.51 16.50 -3.75
C ALA A 126 -14.26 16.31 -4.59
N LEU A 127 -13.08 16.42 -3.97
CA LEU A 127 -11.80 16.26 -4.64
C LEU A 127 -11.28 14.84 -4.45
N SER A 128 -10.88 14.21 -5.54
CA SER A 128 -10.20 12.91 -5.55
C SER A 128 -8.95 13.00 -6.42
N ALA A 129 -7.97 12.13 -6.17
CA ALA A 129 -6.77 12.10 -6.98
C ALA A 129 -6.27 10.69 -7.23
N THR A 130 -5.61 10.50 -8.36
CA THR A 130 -4.95 9.25 -8.73
C THR A 130 -3.52 9.50 -9.23
N TRP A 131 -2.64 8.52 -9.03
CA TRP A 131 -1.26 8.52 -9.53
C TRP A 131 -1.00 7.25 -10.33
N ASN A 132 -0.75 7.39 -11.63
CA ASN A 132 -0.61 6.26 -12.56
C ASN A 132 -1.77 5.24 -12.41
N GLY A 133 -2.99 5.73 -12.15
CA GLY A 133 -4.19 4.93 -11.93
C GLY A 133 -4.41 4.41 -10.49
N GLY A 134 -3.45 4.57 -9.58
CA GLY A 134 -3.61 4.24 -8.15
C GLY A 134 -4.22 5.39 -7.34
N SER A 135 -4.96 5.09 -6.27
CA SER A 135 -5.57 6.13 -5.40
C SER A 135 -4.51 6.95 -4.66
N VAL A 136 -4.72 8.27 -4.61
CA VAL A 136 -3.88 9.22 -3.87
C VAL A 136 -4.75 10.01 -2.90
N ARG A 137 -4.28 10.12 -1.65
CA ARG A 137 -4.89 11.03 -0.67
C ARG A 137 -4.23 12.39 -0.72
N LEU A 138 -5.00 13.41 -1.09
CA LEU A 138 -4.54 14.80 -1.03
C LEU A 138 -4.70 15.33 0.39
N ASN A 139 -3.60 15.78 0.99
CA ASN A 139 -3.58 16.55 2.22
C ASN A 139 -3.51 18.04 1.86
N LEU A 140 -4.66 18.68 1.73
CA LEU A 140 -4.77 20.07 1.28
C LEU A 140 -4.67 21.03 2.47
N ILE A 141 -3.71 21.95 2.40
CA ILE A 141 -3.53 23.01 3.37
C ILE A 141 -4.17 24.28 2.79
N PRO A 142 -5.28 24.78 3.35
CA PRO A 142 -5.92 26.00 2.85
C PRO A 142 -5.03 27.21 3.12
N LEU A 143 -4.98 28.13 2.16
CA LEU A 143 -4.29 29.41 2.35
C LEU A 143 -5.09 30.33 3.26
N GLN A 144 -4.37 31.20 3.97
CA GLN A 144 -5.01 32.24 4.76
C GLN A 144 -5.57 33.34 3.85
N SER A 145 -6.66 33.97 4.30
CA SER A 145 -7.30 35.07 3.56
C SER A 145 -6.29 36.20 3.29
N GLY A 146 -6.03 36.49 2.02
CA GLY A 146 -5.08 37.52 1.57
C GLY A 146 -3.71 36.98 1.12
N GLU A 147 -3.46 35.68 1.20
CA GLU A 147 -2.30 35.02 0.58
C GLU A 147 -2.70 34.50 -0.81
N GLU A 148 -2.06 34.99 -1.86
CA GLU A 148 -2.15 34.39 -3.19
C GLU A 148 -1.11 33.28 -3.33
N LEU A 149 -1.42 32.22 -4.08
CA LEU A 149 -0.40 31.27 -4.53
C LEU A 149 0.56 32.00 -5.47
N ASP A 150 1.57 32.63 -4.88
CA ASP A 150 2.62 33.32 -5.61
C ASP A 150 3.42 32.29 -6.41
N ASP A 151 3.52 32.51 -7.73
CA ASP A 151 4.21 31.62 -8.67
C ASP A 151 5.71 31.46 -8.32
N VAL A 152 6.22 32.34 -7.44
CA VAL A 152 7.63 32.52 -7.14
C VAL A 152 8.18 31.55 -6.07
N ILE A 153 7.34 30.94 -5.21
CA ILE A 153 7.87 30.12 -4.09
C ILE A 153 8.37 28.74 -4.54
N TYR A 154 8.08 28.30 -5.77
CA TYR A 154 8.46 26.97 -6.28
C TYR A 154 9.85 26.90 -6.93
N ASN A 155 10.64 27.99 -6.88
CA ASN A 155 11.99 28.11 -7.46
C ASN A 155 13.10 28.32 -6.43
N LYS A 156 12.96 27.85 -5.19
CA LYS A 156 14.07 27.91 -4.22
C LYS A 156 14.48 26.54 -3.71
N GLY A 157 15.50 26.01 -4.39
CA GLY A 157 16.67 25.37 -3.77
C GLY A 157 16.62 23.87 -3.69
#